data_AF-A0A2W0G8C7-F1
#
_entry.id   AF-A0A2W0G8C7-F1
#
_cell.length_a   1.000
_cell.length_b   1.000
_cell.length_c   1.000
_cell.angle_alpha   90.00
_cell.angle_beta   90.00
_cell.angle_gamma   90.00
#
_symmetry.space_group_name_H-M   'P 1'
#
loop_
_entity.id
_entity.type
_entity.pdbx_description
1 polymer ?
#
loop_
_entity_poly.entity_id
_entity_poly.type
_entity_poly.pdbx_seq_one_letter_code
_entity_poly.pdbx_strand_id
1 'polypeptide(L)' 'MEIFILFLFVIVGVLFLPEAFIYTFVKRFIPISGNGENAMDNFEMTVLLVKALMCAVVAGTVITLFRTR' A
#
# COMPACT_ATOMS: atom_id res chain seq x y z
N MET A 1 -3.65 -25.94 -0.52
CA MET A 1 -3.28 -25.24 -1.77
C MET A 1 -3.68 -23.76 -1.76
N GLU A 2 -4.78 -23.39 -1.10
CA GLU A 2 -5.27 -22.00 -1.06
C GLU A 2 -4.33 -21.00 -0.33
N ILE A 3 -3.69 -21.42 0.77
CA ILE A 3 -2.71 -20.59 1.50
C ILE A 3 -1.48 -20.26 0.64
N PHE A 4 -1.06 -21.17 -0.22
CA PHE A 4 0.06 -20.95 -1.14
C PHE A 4 -0.28 -19.87 -2.19
N ILE A 5 -1.52 -19.82 -2.67
CA ILE A 5 -1.98 -18.82 -3.65
C ILE A 5 -2.00 -17.42 -3.00
N LEU A 6 -2.43 -17.32 -1.75
CA LEU A 6 -2.38 -16.05 -1.00
C LEU A 6 -0.95 -15.59 -0.77
N PHE A 7 -0.07 -16.51 -0.37
CA PHE A 7 1.33 -16.20 -0.15
C PHE A 7 2.00 -15.72 -1.45
N LEU A 8 1.68 -16.37 -2.57
CA LEU A 8 2.19 -16.00 -3.88
C LEU A 8 1.60 -14.67 -4.37
N PHE A 9 0.31 -14.38 -4.08
CA PHE A 9 -0.31 -13.09 -4.37
C PHE A 9 0.26 -11.96 -3.53
N VAL A 10 0.56 -12.20 -2.25
CA VAL A 10 1.24 -11.24 -1.37
C VAL A 10 2.67 -10.99 -1.85
N ILE A 11 3.41 -12.04 -2.21
CA ILE A 11 4.77 -11.91 -2.77
C ILE A 11 4.74 -11.14 -4.09
N VAL A 12 3.82 -11.47 -5.00
CA VAL A 12 3.66 -10.73 -6.26
C VAL A 12 3.24 -9.30 -5.96
N GLY A 13 2.31 -9.04 -5.05
CA GLY A 13 1.93 -7.67 -4.65
C GLY A 13 3.09 -6.87 -4.07
N VAL A 14 3.94 -7.48 -3.22
CA VAL A 14 5.11 -6.83 -2.63
C VAL A 14 6.23 -6.62 -3.65
N LEU A 15 6.45 -7.57 -4.56
CA LEU A 15 7.50 -7.47 -5.59
C LEU A 15 7.08 -6.63 -6.81
N PHE A 16 5.79 -6.61 -7.15
CA PHE A 16 5.22 -5.92 -8.32
C PHE A 16 4.44 -4.65 -7.99
N LEU A 17 4.27 -4.25 -6.74
CA LEU A 17 4.08 -2.82 -6.43
C LEU A 17 5.47 -2.21 -6.34
N PRO A 18 6.07 -1.73 -7.45
CA PRO A 18 7.33 -1.02 -7.36
C PRO A 18 7.08 0.17 -6.44
N GLU A 19 7.94 0.34 -5.45
CA GLU A 19 7.99 1.50 -4.55
C GLU A 19 7.76 2.81 -5.32
N ALA A 20 8.32 2.88 -6.54
CA ALA A 20 8.17 3.98 -7.49
C ALA A 20 6.71 4.29 -7.87
N PHE A 21 5.82 3.30 -7.97
CA PHE A 21 4.40 3.52 -8.29
C PHE A 21 3.66 4.20 -7.14
N ILE A 22 3.87 3.74 -5.90
CA ILE A 22 3.29 4.38 -4.71
C ILE A 22 3.85 5.80 -4.56
N TYR A 23 5.16 5.97 -4.73
CA TYR A 23 5.80 7.28 -4.71
C TYR A 23 5.23 8.24 -5.77
N THR A 24 5.08 7.75 -7.01
CA THR A 24 4.51 8.54 -8.12
C THR A 24 3.04 8.87 -7.86
N PHE A 25 2.28 7.94 -7.30
CA PHE A 25 0.88 8.14 -6.93
C PHE A 25 0.74 9.21 -5.85
N VAL A 26 1.47 9.09 -4.75
CA VAL A 26 1.46 10.09 -3.66
C VAL A 26 1.89 11.46 -4.19
N LYS A 27 2.98 11.52 -4.96
CA LYS A 27 3.48 12.77 -5.53
C LYS A 27 2.51 13.44 -6.51
N ARG A 28 1.70 12.66 -7.22
CA ARG A 28 0.78 13.17 -8.26
C ARG A 28 -0.59 13.52 -7.71
N PHE A 29 -1.09 12.80 -6.71
CA PHE A 29 -2.45 12.96 -6.20
C PHE A 29 -2.53 13.69 -4.87
N ILE A 30 -1.44 13.77 -4.10
CA ILE A 30 -1.45 14.38 -2.77
C ILE A 30 -0.55 15.63 -2.80
N PRO A 31 -1.14 16.83 -2.83
CA PRO A 31 -0.37 18.06 -2.71
C PRO A 31 0.15 18.20 -1.27
N ILE A 32 1.46 18.02 -1.08
CA ILE A 32 2.11 18.18 0.22
C ILE A 32 2.63 19.60 0.34
N SER A 33 2.05 20.35 1.28
CA SER A 33 2.45 21.70 1.62
C SER A 33 3.39 21.66 2.83
N GLY A 34 4.59 22.24 2.67
CA GLY A 34 5.56 22.36 3.76
C GLY A 34 6.88 22.95 3.28
N ASN A 35 7.66 23.51 4.22
CA ASN A 35 9.06 23.81 3.97
C ASN A 35 9.83 22.50 3.67
N GLY A 36 10.97 22.56 2.98
CA GLY A 36 11.62 21.38 2.40
C GLY A 36 11.79 20.16 3.33
N GLU A 37 12.08 20.38 4.62
CA GLU A 37 12.20 19.32 5.62
C GLU A 37 10.84 18.73 6.04
N ASN A 38 9.92 19.58 6.51
CA ASN A 38 8.56 19.16 6.89
C ASN A 38 7.76 18.56 5.73
N ALA A 39 8.02 19.00 4.49
CA ALA A 39 7.39 18.45 3.30
C ALA A 39 7.87 17.02 3.02
N MET A 40 9.14 16.72 3.29
CA MET A 40 9.70 15.38 3.08
C MET A 40 9.19 14.40 4.14
N ASP A 41 9.14 14.82 5.41
CA ASP A 41 8.62 13.99 6.50
C ASP A 41 7.12 13.67 6.32
N ASN A 42 6.31 14.69 5.97
CA ASN A 42 4.91 14.48 5.61
C ASN A 42 4.74 13.58 4.38
N PHE A 43 5.66 13.64 3.41
CA PHE A 43 5.65 12.78 2.23
C PHE A 43 5.88 11.31 2.60
N GLU A 44 6.90 11.02 3.40
CA GLU A 44 7.17 9.66 3.86
C GLU A 44 6.02 9.10 4.72
N MET A 45 5.47 9.89 5.64
CA MET A 45 4.29 9.50 6.40
C MET A 45 3.10 9.19 5.51
N THR A 46 2.87 9.98 4.46
CA THR A 46 1.78 9.76 3.52
C THR A 46 1.97 8.47 2.72
N VAL A 47 3.19 8.19 2.25
CA VAL A 47 3.52 6.94 1.57
C VAL A 47 3.29 5.72 2.48
N LEU A 48 3.72 5.80 3.74
CA LEU A 48 3.47 4.75 4.73
C LEU A 48 1.97 4.53 4.96
N LEU A 49 1.18 5.61 5.04
CA LEU A 49 -0.25 5.54 5.26
C LEU A 49 -0.96 4.87 4.07
N VAL A 50 -0.59 5.20 2.83
CA VAL A 50 -1.12 4.54 1.62
C VAL A 50 -0.77 3.05 1.60
N LYS A 51 0.46 2.68 1.97
CA LYS A 51 0.86 1.27 2.10
C LYS A 51 0.04 0.53 3.15
N ALA A 52 -0.15 1.13 4.32
CA ALA A 52 -0.96 0.55 5.39
C ALA A 52 -2.42 0.35 4.96
N LEU A 53 -2.97 1.31 4.21
CA LEU A 53 -4.34 1.27 3.71
C LEU A 53 -4.52 0.16 2.65
N MET A 54 -3.56 0.00 1.73
CA MET A 54 -3.51 -1.12 0.80
C MET A 54 -3.51 -2.47 1.53
N CYS A 55 -2.65 -2.62 2.55
CA CYS A 55 -2.60 -3.83 3.37
C CYS A 55 -3.91 -4.10 4.10
N ALA A 56 -4.54 -3.07 4.67
CA ALA A 56 -5.82 -3.19 5.36
C ALA A 56 -6.95 -3.62 4.41
N VAL A 57 -6.99 -3.08 3.18
CA VAL A 57 -7.96 -3.47 2.16
C VAL A 57 -7.76 -4.93 1.75
N VAL A 58 -6.52 -5.35 1.48
CA VAL A 58 -6.21 -6.75 1.13
C VAL A 58 -6.56 -7.69 2.28
N ALA A 59 -6.21 -7.35 3.52
CA ALA A 59 -6.56 -8.16 4.68
C ALA A 59 -8.09 -8.25 4.86
N GLY A 60 -8.80 -7.13 4.72
CA GLY A 60 -10.25 -7.06 4.81
C GLY A 60 -10.96 -7.89 3.72
N THR A 61 -10.49 -7.83 2.48
CA THR A 61 -11.05 -8.63 1.38
C THR A 61 -10.79 -10.11 1.58
N VAL A 62 -9.59 -10.50 2.00
CA VAL A 62 -9.25 -11.90 2.32
C VAL A 62 -10.14 -12.41 3.45
N ILE A 63 -10.24 -11.70 4.56
CA ILE A 63 -11.08 -12.09 5.71
C ILE A 63 -12.55 -12.22 5.29
N THR A 64 -13.06 -11.28 4.49
CA THR A 64 -14.46 -11.30 4.02
C THR A 64 -14.71 -12.49 3.09
N LEU A 65 -13.77 -12.76 2.17
CA LEU A 65 -13.89 -13.85 1.21
C LEU A 65 -13.82 -15.23 1.88
N PHE A 66 -12.97 -15.41 2.90
CA PHE A 66 -12.94 -16.62 3.72
C PHE A 66 -14.16 -16.78 4.65
N ARG A 67 -14.79 -15.68 5.05
CA ARG A 67 -15.98 -15.73 5.91
C ARG A 67 -17.28 -15.98 5.13
N THR A 68 -17.31 -15.63 3.85
CA THR A 68 -18.46 -15.88 2.97
C THR A 68 -18.43 -17.27 2.32
N ARG A 69 -17.30 -17.97 2.32
CA ARG A 69 -17.19 -19.37 1.88
C ARG A 69 -17.44 -20.37 3.00
#